data_AF-A0A2V8EB03-F1
#
_entry.id   AF-A0A2V8EB03-F1
#
_cell.length_a   1.000
_cell.length_b   1.000
_cell.length_c   1.000
_cell.angle_alpha   90.00
_cell.angle_beta   90.00
_cell.angle_gamma   90.00
#
_symmetry.space_group_name_H-M   'P 1'
#
loop_
_entity.id
_entity.type
_entity.pdbx_description
1 polymer ?
#
loop_
_entity_poly.entity_id
_entity_poly.type
_entity_poly.pdbx_seq_one_letter_code
_entity_poly.pdbx_strand_id
1 'polypeptide(L)'
;MLVERIQAFREASLAEPTASLAALADRSRVLAERMRFGFLYDGSRQLFSIGYRLADAEGPGRLDTSYYDLLASEARLASFLAIARGDVPQKHWFHLGRLAVSVDGVPTMLSWGATMFEYLMPVLLMRVFPDTLLDQTCRRVVRRQIQYARRRGVPWGMSESAWGVVDRYNTYQYKAFGIPGLGLKRGLGDDLVIAPYATALALPFEPALALENLERLAKLGAAGRFGFYEAIDYTSRRRSDEETSSHAAGLILHTVMAHHQGMFLVAATNALLGDVMVDRFHSDSRVQATELLLQERVPRQAAAAPPRPAEESRAATVPQMPTLRRFRTPHTYYPHVQVLSNGSYLTAVTNAGSGLSRWRDLAVTRWREDRTSDDAGQALDLRDVRLGDVWSATYQPICREPGEYLVTFSAHKVVFRRVDFGIEAQLEIAVAPEDDAEVRRLSVTNHSDRSREIEITSYAEVVLGAQVDDVAHPSFGRLF
;
A
#
# COMPACT_ATOMS: atom_id res chain seq x y z
N MET A 1 29.42 30.27 10.10
CA MET A 1 29.95 28.95 9.69
C MET A 1 29.15 28.26 8.57
N LEU A 2 27.86 27.90 8.73
CA LEU A 2 27.10 27.20 7.66
C LEU A 2 26.74 28.13 6.48
N VAL A 3 26.26 29.35 6.76
CA VAL A 3 25.94 30.37 5.74
C VAL A 3 27.19 30.73 4.92
N GLU A 4 28.34 30.92 5.58
CA GLU A 4 29.62 31.17 4.91
C GLU A 4 30.06 29.99 4.04
N ARG A 5 29.86 28.74 4.48
CA ARG A 5 30.14 27.55 3.67
C ARG A 5 29.22 27.44 2.45
N ILE A 6 27.94 27.79 2.59
CA ILE A 6 26.99 27.84 1.47
C ILE A 6 27.41 28.92 0.47
N GLN A 7 27.87 30.08 0.96
CA GLN A 7 28.32 31.18 0.13
C GLN A 7 29.61 30.83 -0.63
N ALA A 8 30.59 30.22 0.05
CA ALA A 8 31.80 29.70 -0.59
C ALA A 8 31.50 28.61 -1.64
N PHE A 9 30.52 27.74 -1.39
CA PHE A 9 30.07 26.75 -2.38
C PHE A 9 29.40 27.39 -3.60
N ARG A 10 28.61 28.45 -3.41
CA ARG A 10 28.03 29.23 -4.52
C ARG A 10 29.13 29.84 -5.39
N GLU A 11 30.15 30.43 -4.78
CA GLU A 11 31.29 31.02 -5.48
C GLU A 11 32.10 29.96 -6.25
N ALA A 12 32.32 28.78 -5.66
CA ALA A 12 32.99 27.67 -6.33
C ALA A 12 32.16 27.06 -7.48
N SER A 13 30.84 26.98 -7.34
CA SER A 13 29.95 26.44 -8.39
C SER A 13 29.90 27.35 -9.63
N LEU A 14 30.12 28.65 -9.46
CA LEU A 14 30.22 29.60 -10.58
C LEU A 14 31.51 29.41 -11.41
N ALA A 15 32.48 28.63 -10.93
CA ALA A 15 33.73 28.32 -11.63
C ALA A 15 33.64 27.06 -12.51
N GLU A 16 32.53 26.30 -12.49
CA GLU A 16 32.32 25.19 -13.42
C GLU A 16 32.12 25.68 -14.86
N PRO A 17 32.56 24.93 -15.89
CA PRO A 17 32.37 25.35 -17.28
C PRO A 17 30.89 25.50 -17.61
N THR A 18 30.45 26.74 -17.84
CA THR A 18 29.06 27.13 -18.14
C THR A 18 28.45 26.33 -19.30
N ALA A 19 29.27 25.88 -20.27
CA ALA A 19 28.85 25.05 -21.39
C ALA A 19 28.28 23.67 -20.96
N SER A 20 28.79 23.07 -19.88
CA SER A 20 28.31 21.78 -19.37
C SER A 20 26.96 21.92 -18.66
N LEU A 21 26.81 22.97 -17.84
CA LEU A 21 25.56 23.25 -17.11
C LEU A 21 24.43 23.66 -18.06
N ALA A 22 24.72 24.45 -19.10
CA ALA A 22 23.75 24.80 -20.12
C ALA A 22 23.23 23.56 -20.86
N ALA A 23 24.13 22.64 -21.26
CA ALA A 23 23.74 21.39 -21.91
C ALA A 23 22.88 20.49 -21.00
N LEU A 24 23.19 20.42 -19.71
CA LEU A 24 22.36 19.70 -18.73
C LEU A 24 20.99 20.36 -18.53
N ALA A 25 20.94 21.69 -18.46
CA ALA A 25 19.68 22.43 -18.38
C ALA A 25 18.81 22.19 -19.61
N ASP A 26 19.40 22.21 -20.81
CA ASP A 26 18.69 21.94 -22.06
C ASP A 26 18.15 20.52 -22.11
N ARG A 27 18.97 19.52 -21.74
CA ARG A 27 18.51 18.13 -21.65
C ARG A 27 17.36 17.97 -20.65
N SER A 28 17.46 18.65 -19.50
CA SER A 28 16.43 18.59 -18.46
C SER A 28 15.13 19.24 -18.93
N ARG A 29 15.21 20.36 -19.66
CA ARG A 29 14.07 21.02 -20.28
C ARG A 29 13.40 20.11 -21.30
N VAL A 30 14.17 19.47 -22.18
CA VAL A 30 13.63 18.52 -23.18
C VAL A 30 12.92 17.35 -22.49
N LEU A 31 13.48 16.79 -21.43
CA LEU A 31 12.84 15.72 -20.66
C LEU A 31 11.54 16.19 -20.02
N ALA A 32 11.55 17.37 -19.39
CA ALA A 32 10.36 17.97 -18.81
C ALA A 32 9.29 18.21 -19.88
N GLU A 33 9.61 18.87 -20.99
CA GLU A 33 8.68 19.19 -22.08
C GLU A 33 8.07 17.93 -22.72
N ARG A 34 8.83 16.84 -22.83
CA ARG A 34 8.33 15.57 -23.40
C ARG A 34 7.43 14.77 -22.46
N MET A 35 7.39 15.10 -21.17
CA MET A 35 6.47 14.46 -20.22
C MET A 35 5.03 14.86 -20.54
N ARG A 36 4.19 13.88 -20.90
CA ARG A 36 2.78 14.11 -21.27
C ARG A 36 1.87 13.72 -20.11
N PHE A 37 1.15 14.67 -19.54
CA PHE A 37 0.17 14.38 -18.48
C PHE A 37 -1.20 13.96 -19.03
N GLY A 38 -1.55 14.42 -20.25
CA GLY A 38 -2.91 14.29 -20.79
C GLY A 38 -3.45 12.85 -20.88
N PHE A 39 -2.60 11.83 -21.02
CA PHE A 39 -3.07 10.43 -21.09
C PHE A 39 -3.60 9.91 -19.75
N LEU A 40 -3.24 10.52 -18.62
CA LEU A 40 -3.78 10.20 -17.29
C LEU A 40 -5.08 10.95 -16.98
N TYR A 41 -5.44 11.91 -17.82
CA TYR A 41 -6.59 12.78 -17.59
C TYR A 41 -7.87 12.15 -18.13
N ASP A 42 -8.85 11.94 -17.25
CA ASP A 42 -10.17 11.47 -17.62
C ASP A 42 -11.06 12.65 -18.01
N GLY A 43 -11.34 12.77 -19.31
CA GLY A 43 -12.15 13.86 -19.86
C GLY A 43 -13.62 13.83 -19.42
N SER A 44 -14.14 12.71 -18.91
CA SER A 44 -15.51 12.65 -18.38
C SER A 44 -15.56 13.14 -16.94
N ARG A 45 -14.61 12.73 -16.11
CA ARG A 45 -14.52 13.10 -14.69
C ARG A 45 -13.82 14.42 -14.44
N GLN A 46 -13.06 14.89 -15.41
CA GLN A 46 -12.23 16.11 -15.32
C GLN A 46 -11.13 16.01 -14.25
N LEU A 47 -10.66 14.80 -13.97
CA LEU A 47 -9.69 14.47 -12.92
C LEU A 47 -8.56 13.59 -13.47
N PHE A 48 -7.43 13.56 -12.77
CA PHE A 48 -6.36 12.61 -13.07
C PHE A 48 -6.65 11.25 -12.44
N SER A 49 -6.48 10.19 -13.22
CA SER A 49 -6.31 8.83 -12.71
C SER A 49 -5.00 8.72 -11.94
N ILE A 50 -4.97 7.89 -10.89
CA ILE A 50 -3.74 7.63 -10.13
C ILE A 50 -2.70 6.83 -10.93
N GLY A 51 -3.12 6.15 -11.99
CA GLY A 51 -2.26 5.28 -12.77
C GLY A 51 -2.85 4.90 -14.13
N TYR A 52 -1.99 4.31 -14.95
CA TYR A 52 -2.32 3.77 -16.26
C TYR A 52 -1.69 2.39 -16.39
N ARG A 53 -2.53 1.39 -16.65
CA ARG A 53 -2.09 0.03 -16.96
C ARG A 53 -1.79 -0.07 -18.45
N LEU A 54 -0.58 -0.54 -18.78
CA LEU A 54 -0.21 -0.82 -20.16
C LEU A 54 -1.07 -1.96 -20.73
N ALA A 55 -1.16 -2.01 -22.05
CA ALA A 55 -1.80 -3.13 -22.71
C ALA A 55 -1.06 -4.43 -22.34
N ASP A 56 -1.83 -5.44 -21.97
CA ASP A 56 -1.34 -6.75 -21.55
C ASP A 56 -2.27 -7.85 -22.08
N ALA A 57 -2.01 -9.09 -21.69
CA ALA A 57 -2.85 -10.23 -22.09
C ALA A 57 -4.32 -10.12 -21.60
N GLU A 58 -4.62 -9.21 -20.67
CA GLU A 58 -5.97 -8.95 -20.15
C GLU A 58 -6.70 -7.83 -20.91
N GLY A 59 -6.04 -7.12 -21.83
CA GLY A 59 -6.69 -6.15 -22.71
C GLY A 59 -5.85 -4.93 -23.10
N PRO A 60 -6.46 -3.93 -23.77
CA PRO A 60 -5.77 -2.69 -24.14
C PRO A 60 -5.40 -1.88 -22.89
N GLY A 61 -4.47 -0.94 -23.09
CA GLY A 61 -4.07 -0.03 -22.02
C GLY A 61 -5.26 0.78 -21.51
N ARG A 62 -5.34 0.95 -20.19
CA ARG A 62 -6.49 1.54 -19.51
C ARG A 62 -6.08 2.33 -18.28
N LEU A 63 -6.86 3.35 -17.96
CA LEU A 63 -6.72 4.08 -16.70
C LEU A 63 -7.10 3.19 -15.52
N ASP A 64 -6.44 3.41 -14.38
CA ASP A 64 -6.93 2.90 -13.12
C ASP A 64 -8.28 3.55 -12.75
N THR A 65 -9.03 2.87 -11.89
CA THR A 65 -10.37 3.31 -11.47
C THR A 65 -10.37 4.31 -10.32
N SER A 66 -9.19 4.64 -9.80
CA SER A 66 -8.97 5.55 -8.68
C SER A 66 -8.42 6.88 -9.20
N TYR A 67 -8.83 7.98 -8.57
CA TYR A 67 -8.57 9.33 -9.06
C TYR A 67 -8.05 10.24 -7.96
N TYR A 68 -7.23 11.22 -8.34
CA TYR A 68 -6.87 12.34 -7.47
C TYR A 68 -7.99 13.37 -7.49
N ASP A 69 -8.82 13.34 -6.44
CA ASP A 69 -10.08 14.06 -6.38
C ASP A 69 -10.14 15.14 -5.30
N LEU A 70 -9.06 15.42 -4.57
CA LEU A 70 -9.01 16.44 -3.51
C LEU A 70 -7.95 17.51 -3.79
N LEU A 71 -8.27 18.76 -3.44
CA LEU A 71 -7.29 19.86 -3.51
C LEU A 71 -6.25 19.77 -2.39
N ALA A 72 -6.62 19.19 -1.24
CA ALA A 72 -5.68 18.86 -0.17
C ALA A 72 -5.00 17.51 -0.46
N SER A 73 -4.08 17.52 -1.42
CA SER A 73 -3.25 16.37 -1.81
C SER A 73 -1.95 16.85 -2.43
N GLU A 74 -0.92 16.03 -2.33
CA GLU A 74 0.37 16.15 -3.00
C GLU A 74 0.22 16.28 -4.52
N ALA A 75 -0.79 15.61 -5.10
CA ALA A 75 -1.04 15.55 -6.53
C ALA A 75 -1.53 16.89 -7.11
N ARG A 76 -1.89 17.87 -6.26
CA ARG A 76 -2.22 19.21 -6.74
C ARG A 76 -1.05 19.88 -7.46
N LEU A 77 0.19 19.53 -7.12
CA LEU A 77 1.36 20.05 -7.84
C LEU A 77 1.37 19.58 -9.29
N ALA A 78 1.12 18.29 -9.52
CA ALA A 78 0.99 17.73 -10.86
C ALA A 78 -0.20 18.36 -11.61
N SER A 79 -1.32 18.56 -10.91
CA SER A 79 -2.52 19.22 -11.44
C SER A 79 -2.23 20.65 -11.89
N PHE A 80 -1.57 21.44 -11.05
CA PHE A 80 -1.17 22.81 -11.35
C PHE A 80 -0.19 22.86 -12.53
N LEU A 81 0.84 22.00 -12.52
CA LEU A 81 1.84 21.96 -13.59
C LEU A 81 1.23 21.56 -14.94
N ALA A 82 0.34 20.57 -14.96
CA ALA A 82 -0.32 20.14 -16.19
C ALA A 82 -1.21 21.24 -16.78
N ILE A 83 -1.89 22.03 -15.93
CA ILE A 83 -2.65 23.21 -16.38
C ILE A 83 -1.70 24.29 -16.92
N ALA A 84 -0.63 24.60 -16.20
CA ALA A 84 0.34 25.61 -16.62
C ALA A 84 0.97 25.28 -17.98
N ARG A 85 1.21 24.00 -18.25
CA ARG A 85 1.72 23.52 -19.55
C ARG A 85 0.67 23.49 -20.66
N GLY A 86 -0.61 23.63 -20.35
CA GLY A 86 -1.71 23.47 -21.29
C GLY A 86 -2.02 22.01 -21.65
N ASP A 87 -1.51 21.04 -20.88
CA ASP A 87 -1.77 19.60 -21.09
C ASP A 87 -3.23 19.23 -20.72
N VAL A 88 -3.82 19.96 -19.76
CA VAL A 88 -5.20 19.78 -19.31
C VAL A 88 -5.88 21.14 -19.08
N PRO A 89 -7.22 21.24 -19.20
CA PRO A 89 -7.90 22.52 -19.09
C PRO A 89 -8.00 23.00 -17.63
N GLN A 90 -8.04 24.32 -17.42
CA GLN A 90 -8.10 24.95 -16.09
C GLN A 90 -9.27 24.46 -15.23
N LYS A 91 -10.40 24.05 -15.85
CA LYS A 91 -11.55 23.46 -15.15
C LYS A 91 -11.17 22.26 -14.29
N HIS A 92 -10.10 21.51 -14.63
CA HIS A 92 -9.56 20.44 -13.80
C HIS A 92 -9.30 20.89 -12.35
N TRP A 93 -8.68 22.07 -12.16
CA TRP A 93 -8.39 22.61 -10.84
C TRP A 93 -9.63 22.76 -9.96
N PHE A 94 -10.74 23.18 -10.57
CA PHE A 94 -12.01 23.41 -9.87
C PHE A 94 -12.83 22.14 -9.65
N HIS A 95 -12.48 21.02 -10.31
CA HIS A 95 -13.09 19.71 -10.06
C HIS A 95 -12.45 18.96 -8.89
N LEU A 96 -11.27 19.38 -8.43
CA LEU A 96 -10.69 18.89 -7.18
C LEU A 96 -11.66 19.22 -6.01
N GLY A 97 -11.80 18.34 -5.05
CA GLY A 97 -12.70 18.51 -3.92
C GLY A 97 -12.14 19.49 -2.90
N ARG A 98 -12.98 20.39 -2.38
CA ARG A 98 -12.70 21.29 -1.24
C ARG A 98 -13.46 20.86 0.02
N LEU A 99 -13.47 19.56 0.31
CA LEU A 99 -14.06 19.06 1.54
C LEU A 99 -13.32 19.71 2.72
N ALA A 100 -14.05 20.31 3.66
CA ALA A 100 -13.47 21.06 4.77
C ALA A 100 -14.25 20.86 6.07
N VAL A 101 -13.52 20.95 7.19
CA VAL A 101 -14.03 20.91 8.56
C VAL A 101 -13.61 22.15 9.32
N SER A 102 -14.31 22.47 10.40
CA SER A 102 -13.98 23.62 11.24
C SER A 102 -12.95 23.26 12.31
N VAL A 103 -11.72 23.74 12.16
CA VAL A 103 -10.64 23.56 13.15
C VAL A 103 -10.43 24.87 13.89
N ASP A 104 -10.78 24.91 15.17
CA ASP A 104 -10.72 26.12 16.01
C ASP A 104 -11.44 27.32 15.35
N GLY A 105 -12.58 27.05 14.70
CA GLY A 105 -13.40 28.05 14.00
C GLY A 105 -12.92 28.42 12.58
N VAL A 106 -11.87 27.77 12.07
CA VAL A 106 -11.31 28.05 10.73
C VAL A 106 -11.57 26.91 9.76
N PRO A 107 -12.12 27.17 8.56
CA PRO A 107 -12.26 26.17 7.51
C PRO A 107 -10.90 25.58 7.14
N THR A 108 -10.74 24.27 7.35
CA THR A 108 -9.52 23.52 7.06
C THR A 108 -9.88 22.36 6.15
N MET A 109 -9.26 22.26 4.98
CA MET A 109 -9.56 21.19 4.04
C MET A 109 -9.14 19.82 4.59
N LEU A 110 -9.89 18.79 4.20
CA LEU A 110 -9.61 17.38 4.45
C LEU A 110 -8.78 16.79 3.31
N SER A 111 -7.81 15.97 3.66
CA SER A 111 -7.09 15.07 2.75
C SER A 111 -7.56 13.62 2.95
N TRP A 112 -7.04 12.68 2.17
CA TRP A 112 -7.39 11.26 2.33
C TRP A 112 -6.77 10.70 3.62
N GLY A 113 -5.47 10.88 3.79
CA GLY A 113 -4.69 10.30 4.88
C GLY A 113 -4.48 11.21 6.10
N ALA A 114 -4.82 12.49 6.02
CA ALA A 114 -4.42 13.52 6.98
C ALA A 114 -2.91 13.62 7.23
N THR A 115 -2.10 13.26 6.22
CA THR A 115 -0.63 13.25 6.33
C THR A 115 -0.08 14.64 6.10
N MET A 116 1.02 15.01 6.76
CA MET A 116 1.65 16.33 6.53
C MET A 116 2.12 16.49 5.09
N PHE A 117 2.57 15.42 4.44
CA PHE A 117 2.97 15.38 3.04
C PHE A 117 1.87 15.82 2.08
N GLU A 118 0.64 15.32 2.22
CA GLU A 118 -0.50 15.68 1.36
C GLU A 118 -0.72 17.21 1.33
N TYR A 119 -0.54 17.87 2.49
CA TYR A 119 -0.74 19.31 2.60
C TYR A 119 0.52 20.12 2.29
N LEU A 120 1.72 19.63 2.60
CA LEU A 120 2.92 20.48 2.65
C LEU A 120 3.95 20.17 1.57
N MET A 121 3.96 18.97 0.98
CA MET A 121 4.90 18.66 -0.12
C MET A 121 4.78 19.67 -1.28
N PRO A 122 3.58 20.06 -1.74
CA PRO A 122 3.45 21.02 -2.82
C PRO A 122 4.09 22.38 -2.51
N VAL A 123 4.16 22.78 -1.23
CA VAL A 123 4.72 24.07 -0.77
C VAL A 123 6.23 24.16 -0.98
N LEU A 124 6.91 23.03 -1.19
CA LEU A 124 8.34 23.03 -1.54
C LEU A 124 8.64 23.75 -2.85
N LEU A 125 7.65 23.82 -3.75
CA LEU A 125 7.78 24.41 -5.08
C LEU A 125 6.71 25.45 -5.38
N MET A 126 5.51 25.32 -4.82
CA MET A 126 4.38 26.21 -5.08
C MET A 126 4.29 27.31 -4.03
N ARG A 127 4.14 28.54 -4.50
CA ARG A 127 3.87 29.69 -3.64
C ARG A 127 2.55 29.53 -2.93
N VAL A 128 2.55 29.84 -1.64
CA VAL A 128 1.34 29.93 -0.82
C VAL A 128 1.05 31.40 -0.56
N PHE A 129 -0.12 31.87 -0.98
CA PHE A 129 -0.52 33.25 -0.80
C PHE A 129 -1.22 33.43 0.56
N PRO A 130 -0.86 34.45 1.35
CA PRO A 130 -1.48 34.70 2.66
C PRO A 130 -3.00 34.81 2.58
N ASP A 131 -3.68 34.34 3.63
CA ASP A 131 -5.14 34.45 3.80
C ASP A 131 -5.97 33.72 2.72
N THR A 132 -5.35 32.82 1.97
CA THR A 132 -6.04 31.89 1.07
C THR A 132 -6.50 30.63 1.80
N LEU A 133 -7.42 29.88 1.19
CA LEU A 133 -7.88 28.60 1.72
C LEU A 133 -6.73 27.61 1.93
N LEU A 134 -5.76 27.60 1.01
CA LEU A 134 -4.56 26.76 1.09
C LEU A 134 -3.64 27.18 2.24
N ASP A 135 -3.36 28.49 2.37
CA ASP A 135 -2.53 29.02 3.47
C ASP A 135 -3.14 28.68 4.84
N GLN A 136 -4.43 28.97 5.03
CA GLN A 136 -5.12 28.68 6.28
C GLN A 136 -5.15 27.18 6.57
N THR A 137 -5.41 26.35 5.56
CA THR A 137 -5.39 24.88 5.72
C THR A 137 -4.01 24.40 6.18
N CYS A 138 -2.93 24.79 5.49
CA CYS A 138 -1.57 24.35 5.82
C CYS A 138 -1.20 24.74 7.27
N ARG A 139 -1.46 25.99 7.67
CA ARG A 139 -1.19 26.45 9.04
C ARG A 139 -2.00 25.68 10.08
N ARG A 140 -3.29 25.43 9.82
CA ARG A 140 -4.19 24.73 10.76
C ARG A 140 -3.83 23.26 10.90
N VAL A 141 -3.44 22.59 9.82
CA VAL A 141 -2.94 21.20 9.85
C VAL A 141 -1.69 21.08 10.72
N VAL A 142 -0.69 21.96 10.52
CA VAL A 142 0.55 21.97 11.33
C VAL A 142 0.22 22.15 12.81
N ARG A 143 -0.62 23.14 13.15
CA ARG A 143 -1.03 23.40 14.54
C ARG A 143 -1.79 22.22 15.14
N ARG A 144 -2.67 21.58 14.38
CA ARG A 144 -3.42 20.41 14.86
C ARG A 144 -2.52 19.20 15.10
N GLN A 145 -1.51 18.98 14.24
CA GLN A 145 -0.48 17.96 14.42
C GLN A 145 0.31 18.17 15.72
N ILE A 146 0.75 19.41 15.97
CA ILE A 146 1.44 19.80 17.22
C ILE A 146 0.57 19.53 18.45
N GLN A 147 -0.69 19.99 18.42
CA GLN A 147 -1.64 19.77 19.52
C GLN A 147 -1.90 18.28 19.77
N TYR A 148 -2.08 17.49 18.70
CA TYR A 148 -2.34 16.07 18.80
C TYR A 148 -1.16 15.32 19.42
N ALA A 149 0.06 15.55 18.94
CA ALA A 149 1.28 14.96 19.50
C ALA A 149 1.50 15.38 20.96
N ARG A 150 1.23 16.64 21.30
CA ARG A 150 1.34 17.15 22.68
C ARG A 150 0.43 16.41 23.65
N ARG A 151 -0.83 16.13 23.25
CA ARG A 151 -1.76 15.31 24.06
C ARG A 151 -1.28 13.87 24.26
N ARG A 152 -0.47 13.36 23.32
CA ARG A 152 0.10 12.00 23.37
C ARG A 152 1.50 11.96 24.02
N GLY A 153 2.08 13.10 24.37
CA GLY A 153 3.40 13.19 24.99
C GLY A 153 4.59 12.94 24.04
N VAL A 154 4.37 12.84 22.73
CA VAL A 154 5.41 12.50 21.73
C VAL A 154 5.83 13.73 20.90
N PRO A 155 6.93 13.67 20.12
CA PRO A 155 7.22 14.64 19.06
C PRO A 155 6.11 14.64 17.99
N TRP A 156 6.03 15.67 17.15
CA TRP A 156 5.03 15.75 16.07
C TRP A 156 5.66 15.52 14.68
N GLY A 157 4.83 15.33 13.66
CA GLY A 157 5.25 15.03 12.28
C GLY A 157 4.69 13.71 11.76
N MET A 158 3.38 13.47 11.90
CA MET A 158 2.76 12.28 11.32
C MET A 158 2.58 12.47 9.81
N SER A 159 3.16 11.56 9.04
CA SER A 159 3.04 11.50 7.58
C SER A 159 3.31 10.08 7.10
N GLU A 160 3.18 9.80 5.81
CA GLU A 160 3.60 8.54 5.20
C GLU A 160 5.04 8.22 5.56
N SER A 161 5.27 7.03 6.11
CA SER A 161 6.59 6.59 6.50
C SER A 161 6.66 5.08 6.65
N ALA A 162 7.86 4.57 6.89
CA ALA A 162 8.00 3.25 7.45
C ALA A 162 7.43 3.17 8.88
N TRP A 163 7.06 1.97 9.32
CA TRP A 163 6.62 1.69 10.70
C TRP A 163 7.11 0.32 11.20
N GLY A 164 7.00 0.08 12.51
CA GLY A 164 7.65 -1.02 13.22
C GLY A 164 7.14 -2.43 12.91
N VAL A 165 6.47 -2.62 11.77
CA VAL A 165 6.13 -3.92 11.22
C VAL A 165 7.12 -4.24 10.10
N VAL A 166 7.67 -5.45 10.14
CA VAL A 166 8.60 -5.95 9.14
C VAL A 166 8.00 -7.11 8.36
N ASP A 167 8.44 -7.30 7.12
CA ASP A 167 8.15 -8.53 6.38
C ASP A 167 9.10 -9.67 6.79
N ARG A 168 8.96 -10.83 6.14
CA ARG A 168 9.82 -12.01 6.32
C ARG A 168 11.31 -11.75 6.05
N TYR A 169 11.65 -10.66 5.39
CA TYR A 169 13.03 -10.25 5.08
C TYR A 169 13.55 -9.18 6.04
N ASN A 170 12.84 -8.91 7.14
CA ASN A 170 13.13 -7.83 8.08
C ASN A 170 13.12 -6.43 7.44
N THR A 171 12.36 -6.25 6.35
CA THR A 171 12.17 -4.94 5.73
C THR A 171 10.99 -4.24 6.38
N TYR A 172 11.20 -3.03 6.92
CA TYR A 172 10.12 -2.22 7.44
C TYR A 172 9.06 -1.95 6.37
N GLN A 173 7.80 -2.13 6.74
CA GLN A 173 6.68 -1.86 5.86
C GLN A 173 6.37 -0.36 5.82
N TYR A 174 5.65 0.10 4.79
CA TYR A 174 5.36 1.50 4.55
C TYR A 174 3.85 1.74 4.47
N LYS A 175 3.36 2.81 5.11
CA LYS A 175 1.96 3.25 4.97
C LYS A 175 1.79 4.72 5.34
N ALA A 176 0.60 5.26 5.04
CA ALA A 176 0.20 6.61 5.42
C ALA A 176 -0.23 6.71 6.90
N PHE A 177 0.36 7.67 7.62
CA PHE A 177 -0.02 8.07 8.98
C PHE A 177 -0.48 9.53 8.98
N GLY A 178 -1.62 9.78 9.60
CA GLY A 178 -2.14 11.13 9.76
C GLY A 178 -2.93 11.26 11.04
N ILE A 179 -3.52 12.43 11.23
CA ILE A 179 -4.22 12.76 12.48
C ILE A 179 -5.74 12.62 12.36
N PRO A 180 -6.42 12.05 13.38
CA PRO A 180 -7.88 11.98 13.41
C PRO A 180 -8.56 13.33 13.25
N GLY A 181 -9.67 13.34 12.52
CA GLY A 181 -10.51 14.52 12.30
C GLY A 181 -10.11 15.41 11.11
N LEU A 182 -8.94 15.19 10.49
CA LEU A 182 -8.51 15.89 9.27
C LEU A 182 -8.39 14.97 8.03
N GLY A 183 -8.77 13.70 8.16
CA GLY A 183 -8.66 12.72 7.08
C GLY A 183 -9.98 12.00 6.82
N LEU A 184 -10.19 11.61 5.57
CA LEU A 184 -11.34 10.76 5.20
C LEU A 184 -11.13 9.29 5.61
N LYS A 185 -9.87 8.85 5.67
CA LYS A 185 -9.49 7.50 6.11
C LYS A 185 -9.87 7.28 7.58
N ARG A 186 -10.50 6.14 7.87
CA ARG A 186 -10.81 5.70 9.25
C ARG A 186 -9.57 5.05 9.89
N GLY A 187 -9.53 4.97 11.21
CA GLY A 187 -8.42 4.36 11.95
C GLY A 187 -7.14 5.19 12.04
N LEU A 188 -7.17 6.49 11.68
CA LEU A 188 -6.00 7.36 11.78
C LEU A 188 -5.47 7.54 13.22
N GLY A 189 -6.25 7.15 14.23
CA GLY A 189 -5.84 7.23 15.63
C GLY A 189 -5.17 5.96 16.17
N ASP A 190 -5.11 4.89 15.36
CA ASP A 190 -4.71 3.54 15.79
C ASP A 190 -3.19 3.41 15.86
N ASP A 191 -2.47 4.09 14.97
CA ASP A 191 -1.02 4.12 14.92
C ASP A 191 -0.48 5.51 15.28
N LEU A 192 0.69 5.54 15.92
CA LEU A 192 1.37 6.79 16.28
C LEU A 192 2.81 6.72 15.83
N VAL A 193 3.06 7.16 14.60
CA VAL A 193 4.38 7.14 13.96
C VAL A 193 4.78 8.56 13.58
N ILE A 194 5.99 8.96 13.98
CA ILE A 194 6.51 10.31 13.78
C ILE A 194 7.66 10.28 12.77
N ALA A 195 7.50 11.00 11.66
CA ALA A 195 8.48 11.10 10.60
C ALA A 195 9.18 12.48 10.64
N PRO A 196 10.51 12.54 10.84
CA PRO A 196 11.23 13.82 10.94
C PRO A 196 11.08 14.73 9.72
N TYR A 197 11.00 14.17 8.50
CA TYR A 197 10.81 14.96 7.28
C TYR A 197 9.50 15.77 7.29
N ALA A 198 8.45 15.23 7.91
CA ALA A 198 7.16 15.92 8.04
C ALA A 198 7.26 17.19 8.92
N THR A 199 8.16 17.16 9.91
CA THR A 199 8.49 18.36 10.71
C THR A 199 9.23 19.38 9.86
N ALA A 200 10.18 18.94 9.01
CA ALA A 200 10.89 19.85 8.11
C ALA A 200 9.95 20.52 7.10
N LEU A 201 8.95 19.81 6.57
CA LEU A 201 7.93 20.38 5.68
C LEU A 201 7.13 21.53 6.31
N ALA A 202 7.09 21.63 7.63
CA ALA A 202 6.40 22.69 8.35
C ALA A 202 7.25 23.96 8.60
N LEU A 203 8.54 23.95 8.23
CA LEU A 203 9.44 25.10 8.37
C LEU A 203 8.87 26.42 7.78
N PRO A 204 8.20 26.43 6.61
CA PRO A 204 7.63 27.67 6.06
C PRO A 204 6.48 28.27 6.89
N PHE A 205 5.87 27.48 7.78
CA PHE A 205 4.67 27.89 8.53
C PHE A 205 4.97 28.14 10.01
N GLU A 206 5.79 27.29 10.62
CA GLU A 206 6.08 27.30 12.07
C GLU A 206 7.57 27.03 12.33
N PRO A 207 8.50 27.90 11.87
CA PRO A 207 9.94 27.60 11.86
C PRO A 207 10.52 27.34 13.24
N ALA A 208 10.13 28.13 14.26
CA ALA A 208 10.62 27.97 15.62
C ALA A 208 10.20 26.62 16.23
N LEU A 209 8.92 26.24 16.09
CA LEU A 209 8.40 24.99 16.63
C LEU A 209 8.91 23.77 15.85
N ALA A 210 9.13 23.92 14.55
CA ALA A 210 9.73 22.88 13.72
C ALA A 210 11.18 22.61 14.15
N LEU A 211 11.99 23.66 14.37
CA LEU A 211 13.36 23.53 14.87
C LEU A 211 13.40 22.87 16.26
N GLU A 212 12.58 23.33 17.20
CA GLU A 212 12.48 22.74 18.54
C GLU A 212 12.15 21.23 18.47
N ASN A 213 11.22 20.85 17.59
CA ASN A 213 10.83 19.46 17.42
C ASN A 213 11.91 18.61 16.73
N LEU A 214 12.62 19.16 15.74
CA LEU A 214 13.77 18.48 15.11
C LEU A 214 14.91 18.27 16.10
N GLU A 215 15.21 19.25 16.96
CA GLU A 215 16.18 19.09 18.04
C GLU A 215 15.75 18.02 19.04
N ARG A 216 14.46 18.00 19.40
CA ARG A 216 13.90 16.95 20.24
C ARG A 216 14.04 15.56 19.62
N LEU A 217 13.72 15.41 18.33
CA LEU A 217 13.89 14.17 17.57
C LEU A 217 15.35 13.73 17.52
N ALA A 218 16.29 14.67 17.35
CA ALA A 218 17.72 14.38 17.34
C ALA A 218 18.19 13.88 18.72
N LYS A 219 17.75 14.52 19.82
CA LYS A 219 18.04 14.09 21.20
C LYS A 219 17.48 12.70 21.52
N LEU A 220 16.41 12.28 20.85
CA LEU A 220 15.83 10.94 20.95
C LEU A 220 16.59 9.89 20.10
N GLY A 221 17.66 10.27 19.39
CA GLY A 221 18.45 9.34 18.58
C GLY A 221 17.95 9.14 17.16
N ALA A 222 16.98 9.94 16.69
CA ALA A 222 16.48 9.84 15.32
C ALA A 222 17.45 10.41 14.27
N ALA A 223 18.59 10.98 14.67
CA ALA A 223 19.61 11.47 13.75
C ALA A 223 20.67 10.39 13.48
N GLY A 224 21.05 10.23 12.22
CA GLY A 224 22.06 9.28 11.76
C GLY A 224 23.02 9.90 10.73
N ARG A 225 23.83 9.04 10.11
CA ARG A 225 24.88 9.45 9.15
C ARG A 225 24.35 10.24 7.96
N PHE A 226 23.15 9.91 7.48
CA PHE A 226 22.54 10.51 6.27
C PHE A 226 21.45 11.53 6.60
N GLY A 227 21.48 12.12 7.80
CA GLY A 227 20.40 12.96 8.32
C GLY A 227 19.47 12.18 9.24
N PHE A 228 18.22 12.60 9.34
CA PHE A 228 17.26 11.90 10.19
C PHE A 228 16.89 10.53 9.61
N TYR A 229 16.77 9.53 10.47
CA TYR A 229 16.14 8.26 10.14
C TYR A 229 14.66 8.45 9.81
N GLU A 230 14.09 7.44 9.18
CA GLU A 230 12.76 7.47 8.58
C GLU A 230 11.64 7.86 9.55
N ALA A 231 11.58 7.21 10.72
CA ALA A 231 10.53 7.47 11.69
C ALA A 231 10.88 6.97 13.10
N ILE A 232 10.10 7.43 14.07
CA ILE A 232 9.98 6.84 15.41
C ILE A 232 8.54 6.32 15.57
N ASP A 233 8.39 5.03 15.85
CA ASP A 233 7.09 4.37 16.05
C ASP A 233 6.75 4.24 17.54
N TYR A 234 5.70 4.93 17.96
CA TYR A 234 5.15 4.91 19.32
C TYR A 234 3.86 4.08 19.43
N THR A 235 3.52 3.30 18.40
CA THR A 235 2.29 2.50 18.38
C THR A 235 2.34 1.40 19.45
N SER A 236 1.37 1.41 20.37
CA SER A 236 1.25 0.41 21.43
C SER A 236 0.75 -0.92 20.87
N ARG A 237 1.67 -1.78 20.42
CA ARG A 237 1.36 -3.17 20.09
C ARG A 237 1.55 -3.99 21.38
N ARG A 238 0.51 -4.70 21.85
CA ARG A 238 0.69 -5.72 22.89
C ARG A 238 1.68 -6.75 22.34
N ARG A 239 2.95 -6.64 22.71
CA ARG A 239 3.93 -7.70 22.45
C ARG A 239 3.59 -8.81 23.45
N SER A 240 3.25 -9.98 22.93
CA SER A 240 3.24 -11.21 23.71
C SER A 240 4.66 -11.46 24.20
N ASP A 241 4.77 -11.57 25.52
CA ASP A 241 5.88 -12.06 26.32
C ASP A 241 7.17 -11.21 26.37
N GLU A 242 7.52 -10.93 27.63
CA GLU A 242 8.83 -10.55 28.16
C GLU A 242 9.59 -9.44 27.42
N GLU A 243 9.26 -8.18 27.75
CA GLU A 243 10.25 -7.19 28.13
C GLU A 243 9.56 -5.95 28.69
N THR A 244 9.69 -5.78 30.01
CA THR A 244 9.33 -4.57 30.74
C THR A 244 10.34 -3.46 30.39
N SER A 245 10.38 -3.04 29.13
CA SER A 245 11.12 -1.85 28.70
C SER A 245 10.11 -0.78 28.28
N SER A 246 10.39 0.44 28.74
CA SER A 246 9.45 1.55 28.85
C SER A 246 8.60 1.79 27.61
N HIS A 247 7.28 1.88 27.80
CA HIS A 247 6.31 2.37 26.81
C HIS A 247 6.60 3.81 26.31
N ALA A 248 7.66 4.47 26.79
CA ALA A 248 7.97 5.88 26.56
C ALA A 248 9.02 6.16 25.47
N ALA A 249 9.86 5.19 25.09
CA ALA A 249 11.04 5.49 24.25
C ALA A 249 10.73 5.59 22.74
N GLY A 250 9.73 4.85 22.24
CA GLY A 250 9.46 4.71 20.81
C GLY A 250 10.52 3.86 20.09
N LEU A 251 10.13 3.13 19.05
CA LEU A 251 11.05 2.34 18.21
C LEU A 251 11.62 3.25 17.12
N ILE A 252 12.95 3.40 17.03
CA ILE A 252 13.60 4.17 15.97
C ILE A 252 13.80 3.26 14.75
N LEU A 253 13.31 3.69 13.59
CA LEU A 253 13.41 2.95 12.35
C LEU A 253 14.67 3.35 11.60
N HIS A 254 15.75 2.59 11.77
CA HIS A 254 17.04 2.80 11.12
C HIS A 254 17.02 2.49 9.61
N THR A 255 16.16 3.19 8.88
CA THR A 255 16.09 3.20 7.42
C THR A 255 16.07 4.64 6.93
N VAL A 256 16.43 4.84 5.66
CA VAL A 256 16.52 6.16 5.03
C VAL A 256 15.89 6.07 3.64
N MET A 257 14.92 6.93 3.36
CA MET A 257 14.27 7.00 2.07
C MET A 257 14.68 8.26 1.30
N ALA A 258 15.08 8.09 0.05
CA ALA A 258 15.60 9.18 -0.79
C ALA A 258 14.61 10.35 -0.92
N HIS A 259 13.31 10.05 -1.07
CA HIS A 259 12.29 11.08 -1.22
C HIS A 259 12.07 11.88 0.07
N HIS A 260 12.09 11.24 1.25
CA HIS A 260 11.99 11.95 2.53
C HIS A 260 13.21 12.82 2.82
N GLN A 261 14.43 12.32 2.52
CA GLN A 261 15.64 13.14 2.64
C GLN A 261 15.63 14.30 1.64
N GLY A 262 15.21 14.05 0.39
CA GLY A 262 15.10 15.08 -0.63
C GLY A 262 14.14 16.20 -0.21
N MET A 263 12.95 15.84 0.29
CA MET A 263 11.98 16.82 0.80
C MET A 263 12.52 17.58 2.01
N PHE A 264 13.17 16.90 2.95
CA PHE A 264 13.82 17.55 4.10
C PHE A 264 14.83 18.60 3.64
N LEU A 265 15.72 18.23 2.71
CA LEU A 265 16.76 19.12 2.19
C LEU A 265 16.17 20.32 1.46
N VAL A 266 15.14 20.13 0.62
CA VAL A 266 14.47 21.23 -0.07
C VAL A 266 13.76 22.16 0.93
N ALA A 267 13.07 21.61 1.93
CA ALA A 267 12.40 22.39 2.96
C ALA A 267 13.39 23.25 3.75
N ALA A 268 14.50 22.64 4.21
CA ALA A 268 15.56 23.35 4.91
C ALA A 268 16.23 24.41 4.01
N THR A 269 16.46 24.09 2.73
CA THR A 269 17.03 25.03 1.75
C THR A 269 16.14 26.24 1.55
N ASN A 270 14.83 26.04 1.37
CA ASN A 270 13.86 27.13 1.26
C ASN A 270 13.84 27.98 2.53
N ALA A 271 13.79 27.35 3.71
CA ALA A 271 13.79 28.07 4.98
C ALA A 271 15.07 28.91 5.21
N LEU A 272 16.23 28.40 4.76
CA LEU A 272 17.53 29.08 4.94
C LEU A 272 17.82 30.12 3.86
N LEU A 273 17.32 29.93 2.64
CA LEU A 273 17.67 30.73 1.46
C LEU A 273 16.49 31.54 0.90
N GLY A 274 15.42 31.71 1.68
CA GLY A 274 14.26 32.52 1.31
C GLY A 274 13.47 31.95 0.14
N ASP A 275 12.98 30.72 0.28
CA ASP A 275 12.11 30.04 -0.71
C ASP A 275 12.70 29.93 -2.12
N VAL A 276 14.03 29.82 -2.23
CA VAL A 276 14.76 29.79 -3.51
C VAL A 276 14.24 28.75 -4.52
N MET A 277 13.74 27.59 -4.07
CA MET A 277 13.19 26.59 -4.99
C MET A 277 11.78 26.95 -5.48
N VAL A 278 11.00 27.65 -4.65
CA VAL A 278 9.72 28.23 -5.05
C VAL A 278 9.95 29.31 -6.10
N ASP A 279 10.89 30.22 -5.85
CA ASP A 279 11.22 31.29 -6.81
C ASP A 279 11.73 30.73 -8.16
N ARG A 280 12.53 29.67 -8.13
CA ARG A 280 12.95 28.97 -9.35
C ARG A 280 11.77 28.37 -10.11
N PHE A 281 10.85 27.70 -9.42
CA PHE A 281 9.66 27.13 -10.05
C PHE A 281 8.75 28.21 -10.65
N HIS A 282 8.57 29.32 -9.92
CA HIS A 282 7.76 30.47 -10.31
C HIS A 282 8.46 31.45 -11.27
N SER A 283 9.69 31.15 -11.70
CA SER A 283 10.37 31.91 -12.77
C SER A 283 9.91 31.51 -14.17
N ASP A 284 9.23 30.36 -14.33
CA ASP A 284 8.65 29.92 -15.60
C ASP A 284 7.39 30.72 -15.92
N SER A 285 7.36 31.38 -17.09
CA SER A 285 6.23 32.19 -17.54
C SER A 285 4.88 31.45 -17.57
N ARG A 286 4.89 30.14 -17.81
CA ARG A 286 3.68 29.30 -17.80
C ARG A 286 3.12 29.15 -16.39
N VAL A 287 4.01 28.97 -15.41
CA VAL A 287 3.66 28.92 -14.00
C VAL A 287 3.11 30.26 -13.55
N GLN A 288 3.79 31.37 -13.89
CA GLN A 288 3.35 32.73 -13.55
C GLN A 288 1.94 33.03 -14.07
N ALA A 289 1.64 32.67 -15.32
CA ALA A 289 0.32 32.85 -15.92
C ALA A 289 -0.79 32.06 -15.19
N THR A 290 -0.42 31.02 -14.44
CA THR A 290 -1.36 30.10 -13.77
C THR A 290 -1.51 30.40 -12.27
N GLU A 291 -0.70 31.31 -11.70
CA GLU A 291 -0.67 31.61 -10.26
C GLU A 291 -2.01 32.01 -9.64
N LEU A 292 -2.92 32.59 -10.44
CA LEU A 292 -4.24 32.99 -9.96
C LEU A 292 -5.04 31.82 -9.36
N LEU A 293 -4.76 30.58 -9.79
CA LEU A 293 -5.38 29.38 -9.20
C LEU A 293 -5.03 29.17 -7.72
N LEU A 294 -3.89 29.71 -7.28
CA LEU A 294 -3.39 29.57 -5.91
C LEU A 294 -3.98 30.62 -4.96
N GLN A 295 -4.75 31.57 -5.49
CA GLN A 295 -5.31 32.70 -4.74
C GLN A 295 -6.78 32.48 -4.34
N GLU A 296 -7.19 31.21 -4.17
CA GLU A 296 -8.56 30.84 -3.78
C GLU A 296 -8.88 31.37 -2.38
N ARG A 297 -9.89 32.25 -2.29
CA ARG A 297 -10.34 32.84 -1.02
C ARG A 297 -10.99 31.80 -0.12
N VAL A 298 -10.87 32.01 1.18
CA VAL A 298 -11.56 31.21 2.19
C VAL A 298 -13.08 31.43 2.05
N PRO A 299 -13.89 30.36 1.90
CA PRO A 299 -15.34 30.51 1.78
C PRO A 299 -15.95 31.12 3.06
N ARG A 300 -16.67 32.24 2.92
CA ARG A 300 -17.31 32.94 4.05
C ARG A 300 -18.48 32.18 4.69
N GLN A 301 -19.07 31.23 3.97
CA GLN A 301 -20.26 30.47 4.38
C GLN A 301 -20.07 28.95 4.25
N ALA A 302 -18.84 28.45 4.34
CA ALA A 302 -18.66 27.00 4.43
C ALA A 302 -19.31 26.51 5.73
N ALA A 303 -20.42 25.79 5.61
CA ALA A 303 -20.97 24.96 6.69
C ALA A 303 -19.97 23.82 6.96
N ALA A 304 -18.85 24.18 7.59
CA ALA A 304 -17.80 23.24 7.92
C ALA A 304 -18.29 22.48 9.16
N ALA A 305 -18.72 21.24 8.94
CA ALA A 305 -19.05 20.34 10.04
C ALA A 305 -17.85 20.27 11.02
N PRO A 306 -18.10 20.10 12.33
CA PRO A 306 -17.01 19.88 13.27
C PRO A 306 -16.22 18.63 12.85
N PRO A 307 -14.90 18.60 13.08
CA PRO A 307 -14.08 17.44 12.80
C PRO A 307 -14.65 16.23 13.56
N ARG A 308 -14.82 15.11 12.86
CA ARG A 308 -15.41 13.90 13.45
C ARG A 308 -14.59 13.45 14.68
N PRO A 309 -15.23 13.05 15.79
CA PRO A 309 -14.53 12.55 16.97
C PRO A 309 -13.61 11.37 16.63
N ALA A 310 -12.48 11.29 17.35
CA ALA A 310 -11.50 10.21 17.18
C ALA A 310 -12.11 8.81 17.44
N GLU A 311 -13.15 8.73 18.27
CA GLU A 311 -13.79 7.47 18.67
C GLU A 311 -14.79 6.91 17.63
N GLU A 312 -15.46 7.78 16.86
CA GLU A 312 -16.34 7.35 15.74
C GLU A 312 -15.55 6.87 14.52
N SER A 313 -14.22 7.09 14.53
CA SER A 313 -13.30 6.70 13.46
C SER A 313 -12.68 5.31 13.68
N ARG A 314 -13.10 4.54 14.70
CA ARG A 314 -12.74 3.13 14.83
C ARG A 314 -13.29 2.35 13.64
N ALA A 315 -12.40 1.88 12.79
CA ALA A 315 -12.80 0.93 11.76
C ALA A 315 -13.22 -0.37 12.44
N ALA A 316 -14.42 -0.88 12.12
CA ALA A 316 -14.54 -2.32 12.00
C ALA A 316 -13.46 -2.74 10.99
N THR A 317 -12.61 -3.69 11.36
CA THR A 317 -11.46 -4.18 10.60
C THR A 317 -11.78 -4.19 9.11
N VAL A 318 -11.24 -3.23 8.34
CA VAL A 318 -11.38 -3.25 6.88
C VAL A 318 -10.63 -4.51 6.45
N PRO A 319 -11.30 -5.51 5.85
CA PRO A 319 -10.59 -6.69 5.37
C PRO A 319 -9.56 -6.19 4.36
N GLN A 320 -8.27 -6.39 4.62
CA GLN A 320 -7.27 -6.24 3.59
C GLN A 320 -7.75 -7.08 2.40
N MET A 321 -7.85 -6.48 1.21
CA MET A 321 -8.20 -7.27 0.04
C MET A 321 -7.18 -8.40 -0.07
N PRO A 322 -7.61 -9.67 0.07
CA PRO A 322 -6.66 -10.76 0.16
C PRO A 322 -5.87 -10.82 -1.16
N THR A 323 -4.55 -10.81 -1.05
CA THR A 323 -3.66 -10.96 -2.19
C THR A 323 -3.96 -12.30 -2.87
N LEU A 324 -4.55 -12.23 -4.06
CA LEU A 324 -4.80 -13.41 -4.88
C LEU A 324 -3.48 -13.88 -5.49
N ARG A 325 -3.01 -15.08 -5.15
CA ARG A 325 -1.85 -15.71 -5.81
C ARG A 325 -2.37 -16.68 -6.86
N ARG A 326 -1.89 -16.57 -8.10
CA ARG A 326 -2.35 -17.40 -9.23
C ARG A 326 -1.18 -18.14 -9.85
N PHE A 327 -1.35 -19.44 -10.12
CA PHE A 327 -0.37 -20.27 -10.82
C PHE A 327 -1.04 -20.99 -11.98
N ARG A 328 -0.40 -20.97 -13.15
CA ARG A 328 -0.92 -21.61 -14.38
C ARG A 328 -0.33 -22.99 -14.65
N THR A 329 0.45 -23.52 -13.70
CA THR A 329 1.16 -24.79 -13.83
C THR A 329 1.22 -25.48 -12.47
N PRO A 330 1.09 -26.82 -12.43
CA PRO A 330 1.43 -27.60 -11.24
C PRO A 330 2.95 -27.69 -11.02
N HIS A 331 3.75 -27.45 -12.07
CA HIS A 331 5.21 -27.57 -12.05
C HIS A 331 5.87 -26.27 -11.60
N THR A 332 6.22 -26.20 -10.32
CA THR A 332 7.01 -25.10 -9.76
C THR A 332 8.26 -25.64 -9.08
N TYR A 333 9.36 -24.88 -9.11
CA TYR A 333 10.63 -25.30 -8.52
C TYR A 333 10.51 -25.59 -7.01
N TYR A 334 9.63 -24.86 -6.33
CA TYR A 334 9.16 -25.16 -4.98
C TYR A 334 7.64 -25.23 -4.97
N PRO A 335 7.00 -26.18 -4.26
CA PRO A 335 5.55 -26.24 -4.15
C PRO A 335 5.03 -25.02 -3.41
N HIS A 336 4.05 -24.34 -3.98
CA HIS A 336 3.37 -23.23 -3.34
C HIS A 336 2.16 -23.75 -2.57
N VAL A 337 2.13 -23.49 -1.27
CA VAL A 337 1.06 -23.95 -0.38
C VAL A 337 0.14 -22.80 0.01
N GLN A 338 -1.17 -23.10 0.07
CA GLN A 338 -2.17 -22.28 0.74
C GLN A 338 -2.69 -23.05 1.96
N VAL A 339 -2.62 -22.40 3.12
CA VAL A 339 -3.20 -22.91 4.36
C VAL A 339 -4.53 -22.21 4.60
N LEU A 340 -5.56 -22.98 4.94
CA LEU A 340 -6.87 -22.50 5.34
C LEU A 340 -7.19 -23.09 6.72
N SER A 341 -7.66 -22.25 7.63
CA SER A 341 -7.97 -22.69 9.00
C SER A 341 -9.02 -21.80 9.66
N ASN A 342 -9.85 -22.39 10.51
CA ASN A 342 -10.76 -21.70 11.44
C ASN A 342 -10.21 -21.65 12.88
N GLY A 343 -8.95 -22.06 13.07
CA GLY A 343 -8.28 -22.18 14.37
C GLY A 343 -8.23 -23.62 14.92
N SER A 344 -9.29 -24.40 14.74
CA SER A 344 -9.36 -25.80 15.21
C SER A 344 -9.15 -26.80 14.07
N TYR A 345 -9.75 -26.57 12.90
CA TYR A 345 -9.50 -27.32 11.68
C TYR A 345 -8.50 -26.60 10.78
N LEU A 346 -7.61 -27.35 10.14
CA LEU A 346 -6.61 -26.85 9.20
C LEU A 346 -6.52 -27.74 7.97
N THR A 347 -6.50 -27.13 6.79
CA THR A 347 -6.14 -27.80 5.54
C THR A 347 -5.04 -27.02 4.85
N ALA A 348 -4.06 -27.73 4.32
CA ALA A 348 -2.98 -27.14 3.53
C ALA A 348 -2.96 -27.81 2.16
N VAL A 349 -3.01 -27.01 1.09
CA VAL A 349 -3.11 -27.50 -0.28
C VAL A 349 -2.03 -26.87 -1.14
N THR A 350 -1.32 -27.69 -1.92
CA THR A 350 -0.26 -27.27 -2.84
C THR A 350 -0.85 -26.74 -4.16
N ASN A 351 -0.03 -26.11 -5.00
CA ASN A 351 -0.44 -25.70 -6.35
C ASN A 351 -0.67 -26.90 -7.29
N ALA A 352 -0.21 -28.10 -6.93
CA ALA A 352 -0.50 -29.35 -7.65
C ALA A 352 -1.76 -30.06 -7.12
N GLY A 353 -2.26 -29.67 -5.95
CA GLY A 353 -3.54 -30.11 -5.39
C GLY A 353 -3.47 -31.25 -4.38
N SER A 354 -2.27 -31.70 -4.05
CA SER A 354 -1.98 -32.51 -2.86
C SER A 354 -2.08 -31.66 -1.59
N GLY A 355 -2.07 -32.31 -0.44
CA GLY A 355 -2.17 -31.59 0.82
C GLY A 355 -2.37 -32.45 2.05
N LEU A 356 -2.81 -31.80 3.12
CA LEU A 356 -3.16 -32.45 4.37
C LEU A 356 -4.36 -31.76 5.01
N SER A 357 -5.06 -32.51 5.86
CA SER A 357 -6.15 -32.01 6.69
C SER A 357 -5.92 -32.47 8.13
N ARG A 358 -6.08 -31.56 9.10
CA ARG A 358 -5.83 -31.75 10.53
C ARG A 358 -6.94 -31.10 11.35
N TRP A 359 -7.40 -31.79 12.39
CA TRP A 359 -8.28 -31.25 13.40
C TRP A 359 -7.56 -31.23 14.74
N ARG A 360 -7.31 -30.03 15.27
CA ARG A 360 -6.41 -29.78 16.40
C ARG A 360 -5.12 -30.51 16.16
N ASP A 361 -4.73 -31.45 17.02
CA ASP A 361 -3.49 -32.21 16.89
C ASP A 361 -3.66 -33.58 16.21
N LEU A 362 -4.86 -33.89 15.71
CA LEU A 362 -5.17 -35.14 15.03
C LEU A 362 -5.13 -34.96 13.51
N ALA A 363 -4.35 -35.78 12.83
CA ALA A 363 -4.37 -35.88 11.38
C ALA A 363 -5.71 -36.47 10.94
N VAL A 364 -6.44 -35.74 10.09
CA VAL A 364 -7.68 -36.23 9.47
C VAL A 364 -7.33 -37.06 8.24
N THR A 365 -6.41 -36.56 7.41
CA THR A 365 -5.87 -37.28 6.26
C THR A 365 -4.39 -37.52 6.41
N ARG A 366 -3.91 -38.63 5.85
CA ARG A 366 -2.50 -38.99 5.86
C ARG A 366 -1.67 -37.97 5.08
N TRP A 367 -0.54 -37.59 5.65
CA TRP A 367 0.47 -36.78 4.98
C TRP A 367 1.86 -37.16 5.47
N ARG A 368 2.80 -37.23 4.53
CA ARG A 368 4.19 -37.55 4.79
C ARG A 368 5.08 -36.42 4.28
N GLU A 369 6.07 -36.07 5.09
CA GLU A 369 7.15 -35.21 4.62
C GLU A 369 8.06 -36.05 3.71
N ASP A 370 7.80 -36.00 2.41
CA ASP A 370 8.67 -36.56 1.38
C ASP A 370 9.04 -35.46 0.40
N ARG A 371 10.33 -35.24 0.17
CA ARG A 371 10.82 -34.22 -0.77
C ARG A 371 10.76 -34.66 -2.23
N THR A 372 10.45 -35.93 -2.48
CA THR A 372 10.45 -36.58 -3.79
C THR A 372 9.05 -36.97 -4.27
N SER A 373 8.05 -36.99 -3.38
CA SER A 373 6.65 -37.31 -3.70
C SER A 373 5.71 -36.23 -3.20
N ASP A 374 4.61 -36.03 -3.93
CA ASP A 374 3.58 -35.04 -3.61
C ASP A 374 2.16 -35.60 -3.88
N ASP A 375 1.90 -36.82 -3.41
CA ASP A 375 0.70 -37.61 -3.72
C ASP A 375 -0.30 -37.73 -2.56
N ALA A 376 -0.02 -37.08 -1.43
CA ALA A 376 -0.84 -37.14 -0.23
C ALA A 376 -2.06 -36.20 -0.25
N GLY A 377 -3.07 -36.52 0.55
CA GLY A 377 -4.25 -35.68 0.79
C GLY A 377 -5.55 -36.27 0.24
N GLN A 378 -6.49 -35.38 -0.07
CA GLN A 378 -7.79 -35.75 -0.64
C GLN A 378 -7.82 -35.42 -2.12
N ALA A 379 -8.36 -36.34 -2.92
CA ALA A 379 -8.49 -36.22 -4.35
C ALA A 379 -9.95 -36.41 -4.80
N LEU A 380 -10.30 -35.80 -5.91
CA LEU A 380 -11.56 -36.04 -6.61
C LEU A 380 -11.19 -36.44 -8.04
N ASP A 381 -11.34 -37.72 -8.35
CA ASP A 381 -11.02 -38.27 -9.65
C ASP A 381 -12.26 -38.26 -10.54
N LEU A 382 -12.04 -37.96 -11.82
CA LEU A 382 -13.04 -37.92 -12.86
C LEU A 382 -12.70 -38.99 -13.89
N ARG A 383 -13.72 -39.72 -14.34
CA ARG A 383 -13.60 -40.72 -15.39
C ARG A 383 -14.69 -40.55 -16.44
N ASP A 384 -14.31 -40.44 -17.71
CA ASP A 384 -15.26 -40.59 -18.81
C ASP A 384 -15.57 -42.08 -18.97
N VAL A 385 -16.82 -42.47 -18.69
CA VAL A 385 -17.25 -43.89 -18.68
C VAL A 385 -17.10 -44.53 -20.07
N ARG A 386 -17.27 -43.75 -21.14
CA ARG A 386 -17.29 -44.27 -22.52
C ARG A 386 -15.88 -44.34 -23.11
N LEU A 387 -15.05 -43.32 -22.86
CA LEU A 387 -13.68 -43.28 -23.38
C LEU A 387 -12.68 -44.00 -22.48
N GLY A 388 -13.01 -44.17 -21.19
CA GLY A 388 -12.11 -44.76 -20.20
C GLY A 388 -11.01 -43.81 -19.71
N ASP A 389 -11.02 -42.54 -20.14
CA ASP A 389 -10.07 -41.53 -19.70
C ASP A 389 -10.30 -41.18 -18.23
N VAL A 390 -9.21 -41.18 -17.44
CA VAL A 390 -9.21 -40.81 -16.02
C VAL A 390 -8.27 -39.62 -15.82
N TRP A 391 -8.68 -38.66 -15.00
CA TRP A 391 -7.88 -37.53 -14.52
C TRP A 391 -8.38 -37.07 -13.15
N SER A 392 -7.58 -36.33 -12.39
CA SER A 392 -8.03 -35.76 -11.11
C SER A 392 -8.48 -34.32 -11.27
N ALA A 393 -9.34 -33.81 -10.39
CA ALA A 393 -9.81 -32.42 -10.39
C ALA A 393 -8.67 -31.41 -10.19
N THR A 394 -7.56 -31.87 -9.62
CA THR A 394 -6.27 -31.18 -9.52
C THR A 394 -5.20 -32.00 -10.26
N TYR A 395 -3.93 -31.59 -10.26
CA TYR A 395 -2.88 -32.34 -10.97
C TYR A 395 -2.57 -33.70 -10.29
N GLN A 396 -2.48 -33.71 -8.96
CA GLN A 396 -2.30 -34.91 -8.15
C GLN A 396 -3.64 -35.62 -7.89
N PRO A 397 -3.66 -36.95 -7.68
CA PRO A 397 -2.53 -37.88 -7.68
C PRO A 397 -2.23 -38.47 -9.08
N ILE A 398 -3.14 -38.31 -10.04
CA ILE A 398 -3.07 -38.99 -11.34
C ILE A 398 -1.91 -38.47 -12.23
N CYS A 399 -1.41 -37.26 -11.98
CA CYS A 399 -0.28 -36.66 -12.69
C CYS A 399 -0.48 -36.58 -14.21
N ARG A 400 -1.72 -36.41 -14.66
CA ARG A 400 -2.05 -36.25 -16.09
C ARG A 400 -2.05 -34.78 -16.46
N GLU A 401 -1.25 -34.44 -17.47
CA GLU A 401 -1.14 -33.07 -17.98
C GLU A 401 -2.49 -32.57 -18.54
N PRO A 402 -3.00 -31.44 -18.02
CA PRO A 402 -4.23 -30.83 -18.50
C PRO A 402 -4.00 -29.98 -19.77
N GLY A 403 -5.07 -29.73 -20.52
CA GLY A 403 -5.06 -28.76 -21.62
C GLY A 403 -4.97 -27.31 -21.12
N GLU A 404 -5.67 -27.00 -20.03
CA GLU A 404 -5.55 -25.74 -19.29
C GLU A 404 -5.46 -26.01 -17.80
N TYR A 405 -4.63 -25.24 -17.08
CA TYR A 405 -4.53 -25.29 -15.63
C TYR A 405 -4.44 -23.90 -15.02
N LEU A 406 -5.21 -23.66 -13.96
CA LEU A 406 -5.14 -22.46 -13.16
C LEU A 406 -5.50 -22.79 -11.72
N VAL A 407 -4.62 -22.46 -10.79
CA VAL A 407 -4.94 -22.45 -9.36
C VAL A 407 -4.90 -21.02 -8.84
N THR A 408 -5.92 -20.64 -8.08
CA THR A 408 -6.04 -19.35 -7.40
C THR A 408 -6.11 -19.55 -5.91
N PHE A 409 -5.12 -19.02 -5.19
CA PHE A 409 -5.10 -18.95 -3.75
C PHE A 409 -5.65 -17.62 -3.27
N SER A 410 -6.61 -17.69 -2.36
CA SER A 410 -7.17 -16.56 -1.65
C SER A 410 -7.18 -16.85 -0.14
N ALA A 411 -7.38 -15.83 0.69
CA ALA A 411 -7.41 -16.01 2.15
C ALA A 411 -8.55 -16.93 2.64
N HIS A 412 -9.64 -17.06 1.88
CA HIS A 412 -10.84 -17.79 2.31
C HIS A 412 -11.06 -19.10 1.55
N LYS A 413 -10.39 -19.31 0.39
CA LYS A 413 -10.51 -20.53 -0.40
C LYS A 413 -9.37 -20.72 -1.40
N VAL A 414 -9.22 -21.96 -1.85
CA VAL A 414 -8.41 -22.35 -3.01
C VAL A 414 -9.35 -22.73 -4.15
N VAL A 415 -9.05 -22.28 -5.37
CA VAL A 415 -9.81 -22.65 -6.58
C VAL A 415 -8.87 -23.23 -7.62
N PHE A 416 -9.08 -24.49 -7.98
CA PHE A 416 -8.50 -25.11 -9.16
C PHE A 416 -9.48 -25.03 -10.31
N ARG A 417 -8.98 -24.68 -11.49
CA ARG A 417 -9.69 -24.78 -12.76
C ARG A 417 -8.77 -25.54 -13.71
N ARG A 418 -9.24 -26.68 -14.22
CA ARG A 418 -8.56 -27.42 -15.27
C ARG A 418 -9.51 -27.81 -16.39
N VAL A 419 -8.98 -27.97 -17.59
CA VAL A 419 -9.74 -28.41 -18.77
C VAL A 419 -9.08 -29.63 -19.39
N ASP A 420 -9.84 -30.71 -19.53
CA ASP A 420 -9.39 -32.01 -20.03
C ASP A 420 -10.47 -32.58 -20.96
N PHE A 421 -10.09 -32.97 -22.18
CA PHE A 421 -11.00 -33.60 -23.16
C PHE A 421 -12.30 -32.82 -23.46
N GLY A 422 -12.28 -31.50 -23.31
CA GLY A 422 -13.45 -30.64 -23.45
C GLY A 422 -14.38 -30.61 -22.23
N ILE A 423 -13.93 -31.14 -21.09
CA ILE A 423 -14.58 -31.03 -19.78
C ILE A 423 -13.79 -30.05 -18.92
N GLU A 424 -14.45 -29.01 -18.44
CA GLU A 424 -13.89 -28.11 -17.43
C GLU A 424 -14.29 -28.58 -16.03
N ALA A 425 -13.28 -28.79 -15.17
CA ALA A 425 -13.46 -29.08 -13.76
C ALA A 425 -12.98 -27.89 -12.93
N GLN A 426 -13.87 -27.34 -12.11
CA GLN A 426 -13.56 -26.30 -11.14
C GLN A 426 -13.74 -26.85 -9.74
N LEU A 427 -12.65 -27.01 -8.99
CA LEU A 427 -12.65 -27.45 -7.60
C LEU A 427 -12.38 -26.27 -6.66
N GLU A 428 -13.31 -26.02 -5.74
CA GLU A 428 -13.14 -25.04 -4.67
C GLU A 428 -12.96 -25.74 -3.34
N ILE A 429 -11.97 -25.30 -2.56
CA ILE A 429 -11.64 -25.85 -1.24
C ILE A 429 -11.68 -24.71 -0.22
N ALA A 430 -12.45 -24.87 0.84
CA ALA A 430 -12.57 -23.91 1.94
C ALA A 430 -12.68 -24.63 3.29
N VAL A 431 -12.41 -23.92 4.39
CA VAL A 431 -12.69 -24.40 5.75
C VAL A 431 -13.88 -23.60 6.29
N ALA A 432 -14.85 -24.29 6.86
CA ALA A 432 -16.02 -23.63 7.45
C ALA A 432 -15.60 -22.79 8.67
N PRO A 433 -16.10 -21.54 8.81
CA PRO A 433 -15.73 -20.69 9.94
C PRO A 433 -16.43 -21.11 11.24
N GLU A 434 -17.61 -21.71 11.15
CA GLU A 434 -18.45 -22.09 12.30
C GLU A 434 -18.30 -23.57 12.69
N ASP A 435 -17.94 -24.41 11.73
CA ASP A 435 -17.79 -25.85 11.89
C ASP A 435 -16.36 -26.29 11.60
N ASP A 436 -15.87 -27.30 12.32
CA ASP A 436 -14.56 -27.92 12.09
C ASP A 436 -14.58 -28.86 10.88
N ALA A 437 -14.89 -28.30 9.71
CA ALA A 437 -15.09 -29.03 8.47
C ALA A 437 -14.38 -28.36 7.28
N GLU A 438 -13.78 -29.21 6.44
CA GLU A 438 -13.33 -28.84 5.09
C GLU A 438 -14.47 -29.05 4.09
N VAL A 439 -14.69 -28.07 3.22
CA VAL A 439 -15.70 -28.11 2.15
C VAL A 439 -14.98 -28.13 0.81
N ARG A 440 -15.26 -29.17 0.01
CA ARG A 440 -14.80 -29.30 -1.37
C ARG A 440 -15.98 -29.27 -2.33
N ARG A 441 -16.02 -28.27 -3.22
CA ARG A 441 -17.08 -28.12 -4.23
C ARG A 441 -16.49 -28.31 -5.62
N LEU A 442 -16.88 -29.40 -6.29
CA LEU A 442 -16.54 -29.66 -7.68
C LEU A 442 -17.68 -29.21 -8.59
N SER A 443 -17.39 -28.33 -9.55
CA SER A 443 -18.29 -27.94 -10.64
C SER A 443 -17.73 -28.47 -11.95
N VAL A 444 -18.54 -29.22 -12.70
CA VAL A 444 -18.13 -29.83 -13.97
C VAL A 444 -18.95 -29.22 -15.10
N THR A 445 -18.27 -28.69 -16.11
CA THR A 445 -18.90 -28.09 -17.30
C THR A 445 -18.46 -28.85 -18.54
N ASN A 446 -19.42 -29.33 -19.34
CA ASN A 446 -19.15 -29.99 -20.60
C ASN A 446 -19.12 -28.94 -21.74
N HIS A 447 -17.96 -28.71 -22.32
CA HIS A 447 -17.76 -27.80 -23.47
C HIS A 447 -17.81 -28.53 -24.82
N SER A 448 -18.06 -29.84 -24.83
CA SER A 448 -18.22 -30.61 -26.07
C SER A 448 -19.65 -30.54 -26.62
N ASP A 449 -19.80 -30.89 -27.89
CA ASP A 449 -21.06 -30.93 -28.63
C ASP A 449 -21.90 -32.20 -28.37
N ARG A 450 -21.41 -33.09 -27.51
CA ARG A 450 -22.06 -34.37 -27.18
C ARG A 450 -22.24 -34.54 -25.69
N SER A 451 -23.31 -35.25 -25.31
CA SER A 451 -23.54 -35.63 -23.91
C SER A 451 -22.43 -36.55 -23.40
N ARG A 452 -21.95 -36.30 -22.18
CA ARG A 452 -20.87 -37.04 -21.53
C ARG A 452 -21.36 -37.63 -20.21
N GLU A 453 -20.89 -38.82 -19.91
CA GLU A 453 -21.14 -39.51 -18.65
C GLU A 453 -19.82 -39.54 -17.89
N ILE A 454 -19.77 -38.76 -16.81
CA ILE A 454 -18.57 -38.58 -15.99
C ILE A 454 -18.84 -39.20 -14.62
N GLU A 455 -18.06 -40.22 -14.27
CA GLU A 455 -18.00 -40.78 -12.94
C GLU A 455 -17.07 -39.92 -12.08
N ILE A 456 -17.49 -39.60 -10.86
CA ILE A 456 -16.72 -38.80 -9.90
C ILE A 456 -16.45 -39.68 -8.68
N THR A 457 -15.18 -39.85 -8.34
CA THR A 457 -14.74 -40.68 -7.22
C THR A 457 -13.94 -39.82 -6.24
N SER A 458 -14.39 -39.74 -4.99
CA SER A 458 -13.61 -39.12 -3.92
C SER A 458 -12.67 -40.13 -3.28
N TYR A 459 -11.40 -39.76 -3.13
CA TYR A 459 -10.39 -40.55 -2.45
C TYR A 459 -9.73 -39.75 -1.33
N ALA A 460 -9.54 -40.39 -0.17
CA ALA A 460 -8.76 -39.84 0.92
C ALA A 460 -8.19 -40.98 1.76
N GLU A 461 -6.93 -40.87 2.16
CA GLU A 461 -6.33 -41.76 3.16
C GLU A 461 -6.63 -41.22 4.56
N VAL A 462 -7.63 -41.77 5.23
CA VAL A 462 -8.11 -41.29 6.53
C VAL A 462 -7.21 -41.84 7.65
N VAL A 463 -6.86 -41.00 8.64
CA VAL A 463 -6.02 -41.41 9.80
C VAL A 463 -6.80 -41.29 11.12
N LEU A 464 -7.38 -40.11 11.40
CA LEU A 464 -8.11 -39.81 12.64
C LEU A 464 -7.31 -40.08 13.92
N GLY A 465 -6.03 -39.73 13.90
CA GLY A 465 -5.08 -40.00 15.00
C GLY A 465 -3.92 -39.02 15.03
N ALA A 466 -3.06 -39.11 16.05
CA ALA A 466 -1.86 -38.28 16.09
C ALA A 466 -0.92 -38.68 14.94
N GLN A 467 -0.37 -37.69 14.24
CA GLN A 467 0.47 -37.93 13.07
C GLN A 467 1.73 -38.75 13.41
N VAL A 468 2.28 -38.55 14.61
CA VAL A 468 3.45 -39.29 15.11
C VAL A 468 3.17 -40.80 15.18
N ASP A 469 1.94 -41.18 15.54
CA ASP A 469 1.56 -42.59 15.67
C ASP A 469 1.39 -43.27 14.29
N ASP A 470 0.82 -42.56 13.30
CA ASP A 470 0.72 -43.05 11.91
C ASP A 470 2.11 -43.23 11.27
N VAL A 471 3.04 -42.33 11.58
CA VAL A 471 4.43 -42.42 11.12
C VAL A 471 5.17 -43.58 11.80
N ALA A 472 4.98 -43.78 13.11
CA ALA A 472 5.64 -44.83 13.87
C ALA A 472 5.12 -46.25 13.54
N HIS A 473 3.83 -46.39 13.22
CA HIS A 473 3.18 -47.68 12.99
C HIS A 473 2.40 -47.73 11.67
N PRO A 474 3.08 -47.62 10.51
CA PRO A 474 2.43 -47.42 9.21
C PRO A 474 1.60 -48.61 8.75
N SER A 475 1.96 -49.84 9.15
CA SER A 475 1.20 -51.04 8.81
C SER A 475 -0.11 -51.14 9.60
N PHE A 476 -0.20 -50.53 10.78
CA PHE A 476 -1.40 -50.52 11.62
C PHE A 476 -2.38 -49.44 11.16
N GLY A 477 -1.88 -48.23 10.85
CA GLY A 477 -2.71 -47.12 10.35
C GLY A 477 -3.27 -47.33 8.94
N ARG A 478 -2.83 -48.37 8.20
CA ARG A 478 -3.36 -48.75 6.88
C ARG A 478 -4.43 -49.86 6.92
N LEU A 479 -4.71 -50.42 8.10
CA LEU A 479 -5.75 -51.45 8.29
C LEU A 479 -7.16 -50.86 8.43
N PHE A 480 -7.23 -49.55 8.66
CA PHE A 480 -8.42 -48.73 8.77
C PHE A 480 -8.31 -47.60 7.74
#